data_AF-A0A382IBE7-F1
#
_entry.id   AF-A0A382IBE7-F1
#
_cell.length_a   1.000
_cell.length_b   1.000
_cell.length_c   1.000
_cell.angle_alpha   90.00
_cell.angle_beta   90.00
_cell.angle_gamma   90.00
#
_symmetry.space_group_name_H-M   'P 1'
#
loop_
_entity.id
_entity.type
_entity.pdbx_description
1 polymer ?
#
loop_
_entity_poly.entity_id
_entity_poly.type
_entity_poly.pdbx_seq_one_letter_code
_entity_poly.pdbx_strand_id
1 'polypeptide(L)'
;MPHLRLEFLLALLLSATAAAGGVRVLHEDADGLRLLVEVDVGVSPGQGRIAAPGLPRGAGPGDVDLPYIAELLAVPPGARVTLSVRPEATSSIPRVTLPPADSLATAFPFQSTASVVLAHSEPLGVLRGVPTHALTIYPWSYDAVSRTVIVHPRLLVDVRFDGGGSVRPAQAQDAGADLYSALLNPPGHGGWSTPRPAQRNTGGTSDLARVRVKLFVREDGVYRI
;
A
#
# COMPACT_ATOMS: atom_id res chain seq x y z
N MET A 1 -8.37 -31.79 43.90
CA MET A 1 -8.39 -32.05 42.44
C MET A 1 -8.79 -30.78 41.72
N PRO A 2 -8.26 -30.54 40.50
CA PRO A 2 -7.79 -29.23 40.06
C PRO A 2 -8.77 -28.53 39.12
N HIS A 3 -9.12 -27.28 39.40
CA HIS A 3 -9.88 -26.43 38.46
C HIS A 3 -9.18 -25.11 38.12
N LEU A 4 -7.93 -24.95 38.53
CA LEU A 4 -7.14 -23.72 38.38
C LEU A 4 -6.22 -23.75 37.16
N ARG A 5 -6.67 -24.10 35.94
CA ARG A 5 -5.78 -24.02 34.74
C ARG A 5 -6.42 -23.72 33.38
N LEU A 6 -7.74 -23.59 33.21
CA LEU A 6 -8.31 -23.42 31.87
C LEU A 6 -8.59 -21.95 31.48
N GLU A 7 -8.96 -21.08 32.42
CA GLU A 7 -9.36 -19.71 32.07
C GLU A 7 -8.17 -18.76 31.84
N PHE A 8 -7.00 -19.04 32.41
CA PHE A 8 -5.78 -18.25 32.17
C PHE A 8 -5.10 -18.57 30.83
N LEU A 9 -5.52 -19.64 30.15
CA LEU A 9 -4.97 -20.05 28.85
C LEU A 9 -5.76 -19.47 27.66
N LEU A 10 -6.99 -19.00 27.86
CA LEU A 10 -7.78 -18.38 26.79
C LEU A 10 -7.50 -16.88 26.60
N ALA A 11 -6.94 -16.19 27.60
CA ALA A 11 -6.46 -14.81 27.44
C ALA A 11 -5.18 -14.70 26.60
N LEU A 12 -4.55 -15.84 26.26
CA LEU A 12 -3.32 -15.93 25.46
C LEU A 12 -3.55 -16.22 23.97
N LEU A 13 -4.82 -16.33 23.54
CA LEU A 13 -5.20 -16.61 22.14
C LEU A 13 -5.87 -15.43 21.43
N LEU A 14 -5.98 -14.27 22.08
CA LEU A 14 -6.17 -12.98 21.41
C LEU A 14 -4.81 -12.28 21.25
N SER A 15 -3.81 -13.01 20.76
CA SER A 15 -2.81 -12.37 19.92
C SER A 15 -3.54 -12.00 18.63
N ALA A 16 -4.26 -10.87 18.66
CA ALA A 16 -4.44 -10.10 17.45
C ALA A 16 -3.05 -10.07 16.82
N THR A 17 -2.87 -10.71 15.67
CA THR A 17 -1.67 -10.52 14.87
C THR A 17 -1.61 -9.03 14.61
N ALA A 18 -0.88 -8.31 15.45
CA ALA A 18 -0.66 -6.89 15.29
C ALA A 18 0.04 -6.76 13.95
N ALA A 19 -0.72 -6.34 12.94
CA ALA A 19 -0.17 -6.04 11.64
C ALA A 19 0.89 -4.97 11.89
N ALA A 20 2.13 -5.23 11.47
CA ALA A 20 3.24 -4.32 11.74
C ALA A 20 3.09 -2.95 11.07
N GLY A 21 2.10 -2.81 10.19
CA GLY A 21 1.65 -1.55 9.65
C GLY A 21 0.15 -1.58 9.39
N GLY A 22 -0.49 -0.43 9.57
CA GLY A 22 -1.88 -0.19 9.24
C GLY A 22 -2.06 1.11 8.48
N VAL A 23 -2.95 1.11 7.49
CA VAL A 23 -3.38 2.31 6.76
C VAL A 23 -4.82 2.61 7.14
N ARG A 24 -5.07 3.86 7.52
CA ARG A 24 -6.41 4.37 7.83
C ARG A 24 -6.72 5.57 6.95
N VAL A 25 -7.86 5.53 6.27
CA VAL A 25 -8.39 6.68 5.56
C VAL A 25 -8.96 7.66 6.58
N LEU A 26 -8.37 8.85 6.70
CA LEU A 26 -8.86 9.92 7.58
C LEU A 26 -9.90 10.79 6.89
N HIS A 27 -9.75 10.98 5.58
CA HIS A 27 -10.63 11.79 4.75
C HIS A 27 -10.60 11.28 3.31
N GLU A 28 -11.73 11.36 2.63
CA GLU A 28 -11.90 10.93 1.24
C GLU A 28 -12.96 11.81 0.57
N ASP A 29 -12.63 12.35 -0.60
CA ASP A 29 -13.54 13.17 -1.39
C ASP A 29 -13.28 13.08 -2.90
N ALA A 30 -13.93 14.00 -3.63
CA ALA A 30 -13.88 14.15 -5.07
C ALA A 30 -12.56 14.76 -5.57
N ASP A 31 -11.59 15.01 -4.71
CA ASP A 31 -10.29 15.59 -5.07
C ASP A 31 -9.12 14.74 -4.53
N GLY A 32 -9.37 13.82 -3.59
CA GLY A 32 -8.30 13.00 -3.04
C GLY A 32 -8.64 12.18 -1.80
N LEU A 33 -7.57 11.70 -1.16
CA LEU A 33 -7.60 11.02 0.13
C LEU A 33 -6.55 11.61 1.06
N ARG A 34 -6.84 11.56 2.36
CA ARG A 34 -5.83 11.68 3.42
C ARG A 34 -5.72 10.38 4.16
N LEU A 35 -4.52 9.82 4.19
CA LEU A 35 -4.21 8.57 4.86
C LEU A 35 -3.37 8.83 6.12
N LEU A 36 -3.66 8.09 7.17
CA LEU A 36 -2.78 7.90 8.31
C LEU A 36 -2.16 6.52 8.19
N VAL A 37 -0.83 6.49 8.24
CA VAL A 37 -0.04 5.27 8.21
C VAL A 37 0.65 5.15 9.55
N GLU A 38 0.43 4.03 10.23
CA GLU A 38 1.05 3.72 11.52
C GLU A 38 1.80 2.40 11.37
N VAL A 39 3.07 2.38 11.80
CA VAL A 39 3.89 1.16 11.81
C VAL A 39 4.58 0.96 13.14
N ASP A 40 4.74 -0.29 13.52
CA ASP A 40 5.59 -0.66 14.63
C ASP A 40 7.04 -0.51 14.24
N VAL A 41 7.86 0.05 15.14
CA VAL A 41 9.28 0.28 14.83
C VAL A 41 9.98 -1.03 14.48
N GLY A 42 9.62 -2.13 15.14
CA GLY A 42 9.97 -3.49 14.71
C GLY A 42 11.46 -3.84 14.66
N VAL A 43 12.35 -2.94 15.10
CA VAL A 43 13.80 -3.17 15.07
C VAL A 43 14.30 -3.53 16.47
N SER A 44 14.62 -4.80 16.66
CA SER A 44 15.45 -5.24 17.79
C SER A 44 16.92 -5.03 17.46
N PRO A 45 17.72 -4.34 18.31
CA PRO A 45 19.15 -4.19 18.09
C PRO A 45 19.83 -5.55 17.87
N GLY A 46 20.61 -5.68 16.80
CA GLY A 46 21.42 -6.87 16.52
C GLY A 46 20.73 -8.06 15.83
N GLN A 47 19.42 -8.00 15.53
CA GLN A 47 18.70 -9.14 14.92
C GLN A 47 18.74 -9.22 13.38
N GLY A 48 19.47 -8.32 12.71
CA GLY A 48 19.73 -8.44 11.28
C GLY A 48 18.51 -8.26 10.38
N ARG A 49 17.29 -8.05 10.88
CA ARG A 49 16.09 -7.78 10.08
C ARG A 49 15.13 -6.87 10.84
N ILE A 50 14.29 -6.17 10.10
CA ILE A 50 13.16 -5.41 10.66
C ILE A 50 11.98 -6.38 10.80
N ALA A 51 11.52 -6.61 12.02
CA ALA A 51 10.36 -7.44 12.29
C ALA A 51 9.09 -6.66 11.97
N ALA A 52 8.55 -6.89 10.76
CA ALA A 52 7.28 -6.33 10.34
C ALA A 52 6.34 -7.42 9.77
N PRO A 53 5.72 -8.24 10.64
CA PRO A 53 4.78 -9.28 10.19
C PRO A 53 3.64 -8.73 9.32
N GLY A 54 3.37 -9.43 8.22
CA GLY A 54 2.28 -9.11 7.29
C GLY A 54 2.60 -8.04 6.24
N LEU A 55 3.77 -7.39 6.31
CA LEU A 55 4.18 -6.43 5.28
C LEU A 55 5.04 -7.10 4.20
N PRO A 56 4.82 -6.74 2.92
CA PRO A 56 5.74 -7.14 1.85
C PRO A 56 7.12 -6.53 2.07
N ARG A 57 8.14 -7.15 1.46
CA ARG A 57 9.53 -6.71 1.56
C ARG A 57 10.14 -6.56 0.17
N GLY A 58 11.02 -5.58 0.03
CA GLY A 58 11.60 -5.18 -1.24
C GLY A 58 13.01 -4.63 -1.05
N ALA A 59 13.70 -4.42 -2.15
CA ALA A 59 14.89 -3.59 -2.13
C ALA A 59 14.46 -2.18 -1.73
N GLY A 60 15.02 -1.69 -0.63
CA GLY A 60 14.83 -0.31 -0.16
C GLY A 60 16.04 0.56 -0.48
N PRO A 61 16.03 1.83 -0.04
CA PRO A 61 17.20 2.71 -0.14
C PRO A 61 18.47 2.03 0.41
N GLY A 62 19.53 1.98 -0.41
CA GLY A 62 20.77 1.30 -0.07
C GLY A 62 20.82 -0.20 -0.41
N ASP A 63 19.90 -0.69 -1.25
CA ASP A 63 19.80 -2.08 -1.72
C ASP A 63 19.71 -3.12 -0.60
N VAL A 64 19.10 -2.72 0.51
CA VAL A 64 18.83 -3.59 1.66
C VAL A 64 17.37 -4.01 1.69
N ASP A 65 17.12 -5.15 2.31
CA ASP A 65 15.79 -5.74 2.46
C ASP A 65 14.95 -4.97 3.50
N LEU A 66 14.00 -4.16 3.04
CA LEU A 66 13.11 -3.34 3.88
C LEU A 66 11.64 -3.72 3.68
N PRO A 67 10.85 -3.71 4.76
CA PRO A 67 9.40 -3.79 4.65
C PRO A 67 8.82 -2.48 4.08
N TYR A 68 7.71 -2.61 3.37
CA TYR A 68 6.95 -1.48 2.83
C TYR A 68 5.45 -1.78 2.92
N ILE A 69 4.64 -0.75 2.71
CA ILE A 69 3.18 -0.87 2.65
C ILE A 69 2.75 -0.79 1.20
N ALA A 70 1.88 -1.70 0.78
CA ALA A 70 1.38 -1.80 -0.59
C ALA A 70 -0.14 -1.74 -0.58
N GLU A 71 -0.69 -0.76 -1.26
CA GLU A 71 -2.13 -0.49 -1.31
C GLU A 71 -2.60 -0.25 -2.74
N LEU A 72 -3.90 -0.41 -2.98
CA LEU A 72 -4.51 -0.08 -4.27
C LEU A 72 -5.42 1.15 -4.15
N LEU A 73 -5.28 2.06 -5.10
CA LEU A 73 -6.12 3.23 -5.23
C LEU A 73 -7.06 3.10 -6.41
N ALA A 74 -8.33 3.45 -6.23
CA ALA A 74 -9.20 3.81 -7.35
C ALA A 74 -8.83 5.22 -7.81
N VAL A 75 -8.59 5.39 -9.10
CA VAL A 75 -8.19 6.68 -9.67
C VAL A 75 -9.21 7.19 -10.68
N PRO A 76 -9.53 8.48 -10.57
CA PRO A 76 -10.18 9.31 -11.54
C PRO A 76 -9.99 8.93 -13.01
N PRO A 77 -10.99 8.66 -13.86
CA PRO A 77 -10.74 8.62 -15.30
C PRO A 77 -10.09 9.94 -15.77
N GLY A 78 -8.86 9.84 -16.28
CA GLY A 78 -8.07 10.99 -16.74
C GLY A 78 -7.33 11.78 -15.64
N ALA A 79 -7.52 11.43 -14.37
CA ALA A 79 -6.81 12.10 -13.28
C ALA A 79 -5.34 11.65 -13.22
N ARG A 80 -4.48 12.58 -12.80
CA ARG A 80 -3.10 12.31 -12.37
C ARG A 80 -3.07 12.24 -10.86
N VAL A 81 -2.24 11.33 -10.32
CA VAL A 81 -2.05 11.18 -8.88
C VAL A 81 -0.83 11.98 -8.45
N THR A 82 -1.03 12.89 -7.50
CA THR A 82 0.05 13.63 -6.83
C THR A 82 0.09 13.23 -5.36
N LEU A 83 1.28 12.94 -4.82
CA LEU A 83 1.48 12.51 -3.44
C LEU A 83 2.24 13.57 -2.64
N SER A 84 1.80 13.81 -1.40
CA SER A 84 2.58 14.53 -0.40
C SER A 84 2.64 13.69 0.87
N VAL A 85 3.84 13.56 1.45
CA VAL A 85 4.05 12.75 2.65
C VAL A 85 4.66 13.61 3.74
N ARG A 86 4.06 13.58 4.93
CA ARG A 86 4.56 14.27 6.12
C ARG A 86 4.77 13.27 7.27
N PRO A 87 6.02 13.04 7.69
CA PRO A 87 6.30 12.35 8.94
C PRO A 87 5.84 13.17 10.14
N GLU A 88 5.08 12.57 11.05
CA GLU A 88 4.73 13.19 12.33
C GLU A 88 5.73 12.82 13.44
N ALA A 89 6.41 11.68 13.28
CA ALA A 89 7.46 11.22 14.15
C ALA A 89 8.56 10.53 13.33
N THR A 90 9.78 10.62 13.83
CA THR A 90 10.96 9.96 13.26
C THR A 90 11.79 9.36 14.38
N SER A 91 12.18 8.11 14.22
CA SER A 91 13.10 7.40 15.11
C SER A 91 14.32 6.95 14.32
N SER A 92 15.49 7.01 14.95
CA SER A 92 16.75 6.58 14.35
C SER A 92 17.39 5.53 15.23
N ILE A 93 17.78 4.41 14.61
CA ILE A 93 18.29 3.24 15.31
C ILE A 93 19.69 2.96 14.76
N PRO A 94 20.74 3.35 15.51
CA PRO A 94 22.11 3.20 15.03
C PRO A 94 22.60 1.76 15.21
N ARG A 95 23.71 1.45 14.54
CA ARG A 95 24.42 0.15 14.65
C ARG A 95 23.56 -1.04 14.22
N VAL A 96 22.73 -0.83 13.20
CA VAL A 96 21.95 -1.90 12.59
C VAL A 96 22.66 -2.35 11.32
N THR A 97 22.78 -3.66 11.13
CA THR A 97 23.22 -4.26 9.87
C THR A 97 22.02 -5.00 9.28
N LEU A 98 21.60 -4.63 8.08
CA LEU A 98 20.54 -5.30 7.35
C LEU A 98 21.14 -6.15 6.22
N PRO A 99 20.53 -7.30 5.87
CA PRO A 99 20.94 -8.09 4.73
C PRO A 99 20.70 -7.29 3.44
N PRO A 100 21.47 -7.59 2.39
CA PRO A 100 21.14 -7.12 1.07
C PRO A 100 19.74 -7.62 0.67
N ALA A 101 19.06 -6.85 -0.16
CA ALA A 101 17.84 -7.30 -0.80
C ALA A 101 18.13 -8.52 -1.68
N ASP A 102 17.17 -9.46 -1.74
CA ASP A 102 17.25 -10.57 -2.68
C ASP A 102 17.17 -10.02 -4.13
N SER A 103 17.84 -10.67 -5.07
CA SER A 103 17.76 -10.36 -6.50
C SER A 103 16.33 -10.47 -7.05
N LEU A 104 15.45 -11.22 -6.38
CA LEU A 104 14.01 -11.32 -6.70
C LEU A 104 13.14 -10.28 -5.98
N ALA A 105 13.72 -9.47 -5.10
CA ALA A 105 12.98 -8.45 -4.37
C ALA A 105 12.46 -7.37 -5.31
N THR A 106 11.27 -6.84 -5.02
CA THR A 106 10.74 -5.67 -5.72
C THR A 106 11.75 -4.53 -5.62
N ALA A 107 12.21 -4.03 -6.76
CA ALA A 107 13.24 -2.99 -6.80
C ALA A 107 12.70 -1.66 -6.25
N PHE A 108 13.52 -0.94 -5.49
CA PHE A 108 13.23 0.43 -5.11
C PHE A 108 13.21 1.28 -6.39
N PRO A 109 12.11 1.96 -6.74
CA PRO A 109 11.99 2.63 -8.04
C PRO A 109 12.81 3.93 -8.12
N PHE A 110 13.46 4.36 -7.03
CA PHE A 110 14.20 5.61 -6.99
C PHE A 110 15.70 5.37 -6.83
N GLN A 111 16.46 5.76 -7.85
CA GLN A 111 17.91 5.83 -7.75
C GLN A 111 18.27 7.02 -6.87
N SER A 112 18.89 6.71 -5.73
CA SER A 112 19.39 7.61 -4.68
C SER A 112 19.73 9.02 -5.18
N THR A 113 18.84 9.97 -4.87
CA THR A 113 19.16 11.40 -4.86
C THR A 113 18.61 11.98 -3.56
N ALA A 114 19.13 13.15 -3.15
CA ALA A 114 19.16 13.71 -1.80
C ALA A 114 17.84 13.82 -0.99
N SER A 115 16.70 13.34 -1.49
CA SER A 115 15.43 13.24 -0.76
C SER A 115 14.96 11.79 -0.68
N VAL A 116 14.77 11.31 0.54
CA VAL A 116 14.14 10.00 0.80
C VAL A 116 12.70 10.06 0.29
N VAL A 117 12.38 9.26 -0.73
CA VAL A 117 11.00 9.15 -1.23
C VAL A 117 10.23 8.20 -0.33
N LEU A 118 9.25 8.72 0.39
CA LEU A 118 8.47 7.97 1.38
C LEU A 118 7.18 7.35 0.82
N ALA A 119 6.73 7.77 -0.36
CA ALA A 119 5.63 7.13 -1.05
C ALA A 119 5.75 7.29 -2.56
N HIS A 120 5.21 6.32 -3.28
CA HIS A 120 5.15 6.30 -4.74
C HIS A 120 3.80 5.76 -5.20
N SER A 121 3.32 6.26 -6.32
CA SER A 121 2.17 5.69 -7.00
C SER A 121 2.46 5.48 -8.47
N GLU A 122 2.06 4.32 -8.99
CA GLU A 122 2.15 4.00 -10.40
C GLU A 122 0.82 3.44 -10.94
N PRO A 123 0.48 3.71 -12.22
CA PRO A 123 -0.68 3.09 -12.85
C PRO A 123 -0.51 1.57 -12.95
N LEU A 124 -1.48 0.82 -12.43
CA LEU A 124 -1.47 -0.64 -12.45
C LEU A 124 -2.36 -1.22 -13.54
N GLY A 125 -3.46 -0.53 -13.87
CA GLY A 125 -4.36 -0.95 -14.95
C GLY A 125 -5.79 -0.47 -14.74
N VAL A 126 -6.74 -1.27 -15.21
CA VAL A 126 -8.18 -0.98 -15.08
C VAL A 126 -8.90 -2.21 -14.54
N LEU A 127 -9.50 -2.10 -13.36
CA LEU A 127 -10.32 -3.13 -12.73
C LEU A 127 -11.81 -2.88 -13.05
N ARG A 128 -12.38 -3.65 -13.98
CA ARG A 128 -13.80 -3.56 -14.38
C ARG A 128 -14.28 -2.12 -14.68
N GLY A 129 -13.44 -1.35 -15.36
CA GLY A 129 -13.75 0.04 -15.74
C GLY A 129 -13.21 1.10 -14.78
N VAL A 130 -12.66 0.70 -13.63
CA VAL A 130 -12.03 1.60 -12.65
C VAL A 130 -10.52 1.64 -12.90
N PRO A 131 -9.92 2.77 -13.31
CA PRO A 131 -8.47 2.91 -13.33
C PRO A 131 -7.91 2.69 -11.92
N THR A 132 -6.87 1.86 -11.82
CA THR A 132 -6.24 1.54 -10.54
C THR A 132 -4.78 1.91 -10.55
N HIS A 133 -4.33 2.43 -9.42
CA HIS A 133 -2.92 2.68 -9.16
C HIS A 133 -2.44 1.80 -8.00
N ALA A 134 -1.20 1.33 -8.08
CA ALA A 134 -0.49 0.84 -6.92
C ALA A 134 0.02 2.05 -6.13
N LEU A 135 -0.12 2.00 -4.81
CA LEU A 135 0.46 2.94 -3.86
C LEU A 135 1.44 2.16 -2.98
N THR A 136 2.71 2.56 -3.02
CA THR A 136 3.75 1.99 -2.19
C THR A 136 4.26 3.04 -1.22
N ILE A 137 4.23 2.75 0.08
CA ILE A 137 4.70 3.65 1.14
C ILE A 137 5.90 3.00 1.83
N TYR A 138 6.94 3.77 2.11
CA TYR A 138 8.21 3.33 2.69
C TYR A 138 8.44 3.99 4.06
N PRO A 139 7.92 3.42 5.16
CA PRO A 139 8.13 3.95 6.50
C PRO A 139 9.54 3.78 7.02
N TRP A 140 10.33 2.87 6.44
CA TRP A 140 11.72 2.61 6.80
C TRP A 140 12.68 3.05 5.69
N SER A 141 13.81 3.60 6.09
CA SER A 141 14.97 3.84 5.23
C SER A 141 16.25 3.44 5.96
N TYR A 142 17.31 3.20 5.19
CA TYR A 142 18.59 2.76 5.74
C TYR A 142 19.73 3.60 5.17
N ASP A 143 20.51 4.18 6.08
CA ASP A 143 21.79 4.80 5.75
C ASP A 143 22.91 3.79 5.98
N ALA A 144 23.44 3.25 4.88
CA ALA A 144 24.54 2.28 4.91
C ALA A 144 25.86 2.87 5.43
N VAL A 145 26.08 4.19 5.30
CA VAL A 145 27.31 4.85 5.75
C VAL A 145 27.33 4.92 7.27
N SER A 146 26.25 5.42 7.87
CA SER A 146 26.14 5.52 9.34
C SER A 146 25.65 4.23 10.01
N ARG A 147 25.21 3.23 9.23
CA ARG A 147 24.57 1.99 9.72
C ARG A 147 23.37 2.30 10.61
N THR A 148 22.51 3.18 10.11
CA THR A 148 21.34 3.69 10.84
C THR A 148 20.08 3.37 10.07
N VAL A 149 19.13 2.70 10.74
CA VAL A 149 17.75 2.59 10.25
C VAL A 149 16.99 3.82 10.72
N ILE A 150 16.34 4.50 9.80
CA ILE A 150 15.42 5.61 10.09
C ILE A 150 14.01 5.06 9.87
N VAL A 151 13.16 5.23 10.89
CA VAL A 151 11.75 4.80 10.87
C VAL A 151 10.86 6.00 11.06
N HIS A 152 9.83 6.09 10.24
CA HIS A 152 8.73 7.04 10.40
C HIS A 152 7.50 6.27 10.89
N PRO A 153 7.35 6.04 12.21
CA PRO A 153 6.28 5.21 12.76
C PRO A 153 4.89 5.77 12.50
N ARG A 154 4.81 7.06 12.13
CA ARG A 154 3.56 7.73 11.81
C ARG A 154 3.74 8.70 10.65
N LEU A 155 3.05 8.44 9.55
CA LEU A 155 3.03 9.27 8.34
C LEU A 155 1.61 9.75 8.04
N LEU A 156 1.48 11.00 7.64
CA LEU A 156 0.31 11.50 6.92
C LEU A 156 0.61 11.54 5.44
N VAL A 157 -0.20 10.86 4.65
CA VAL A 157 -0.08 10.82 3.18
C VAL A 157 -1.31 11.48 2.58
N ASP A 158 -1.09 12.61 1.89
CA ASP A 158 -2.12 13.28 1.10
C ASP A 158 -2.00 12.78 -0.35
N VAL A 159 -3.07 12.16 -0.84
CA VAL A 159 -3.24 11.71 -2.22
C VAL A 159 -4.17 12.69 -2.92
N ARG A 160 -3.72 13.33 -4.00
CA ARG A 160 -4.53 14.26 -4.79
C ARG A 160 -4.76 13.75 -6.19
N PHE A 161 -5.96 13.98 -6.70
CA PHE A 161 -6.38 13.64 -8.06
C PHE A 161 -6.50 14.92 -8.90
N ASP A 162 -5.52 15.15 -9.76
CA ASP A 162 -5.44 16.36 -10.59
C ASP A 162 -5.95 16.09 -12.02
N GLY A 163 -6.91 16.87 -12.51
CA GLY A 163 -7.28 16.90 -13.93
C GLY A 163 -8.19 15.76 -14.43
N GLY A 164 -8.97 15.12 -13.55
CA GLY A 164 -9.99 14.12 -13.92
C GLY A 164 -11.41 14.67 -13.93
N GLY A 165 -12.29 14.05 -14.72
CA GLY A 165 -13.72 14.36 -14.68
C GLY A 165 -14.40 13.66 -13.51
N SER A 166 -14.75 14.40 -12.46
CA SER A 166 -15.66 13.92 -11.41
C SER A 166 -17.08 13.84 -11.98
N VAL A 167 -17.35 12.74 -12.70
CA VAL A 167 -18.70 12.52 -13.23
C VAL A 167 -19.62 12.20 -12.05
N ARG A 168 -20.68 13.00 -11.94
CA ARG A 168 -21.76 12.91 -10.96
C ARG A 168 -22.20 11.46 -10.75
N PRO A 169 -22.43 11.03 -9.50
CA PRO A 169 -22.69 9.63 -9.19
C PRO A 169 -23.91 9.10 -9.95
N ALA A 170 -23.69 8.13 -10.84
CA ALA A 170 -24.74 7.22 -11.28
C ALA A 170 -24.97 6.19 -10.17
N GLN A 171 -26.24 5.91 -9.84
CA GLN A 171 -26.65 4.93 -8.82
C GLN A 171 -25.76 3.70 -8.83
N ALA A 172 -25.13 3.44 -7.68
CA ALA A 172 -24.33 2.24 -7.45
C ALA A 172 -25.17 1.01 -7.81
N GLN A 173 -24.69 0.22 -8.77
CA GLN A 173 -25.19 -1.13 -8.93
C GLN A 173 -24.55 -1.97 -7.83
N ASP A 174 -25.38 -2.56 -6.97
CA ASP A 174 -25.01 -3.46 -5.85
C ASP A 174 -24.20 -4.71 -6.27
N ALA A 175 -23.95 -4.90 -7.57
CA ALA A 175 -23.21 -6.03 -8.11
C ALA A 175 -21.70 -5.77 -8.12
N GLY A 176 -21.05 -5.75 -6.95
CA GLY A 176 -19.57 -5.70 -6.90
C GLY A 176 -18.89 -5.31 -5.60
N ALA A 177 -19.59 -5.20 -4.46
CA ALA A 177 -19.00 -4.77 -3.19
C ALA A 177 -17.75 -5.57 -2.79
N ASP A 178 -17.69 -6.86 -3.12
CA ASP A 178 -16.57 -7.73 -2.80
C ASP A 178 -15.35 -7.54 -3.75
N LEU A 179 -15.57 -7.07 -4.98
CA LEU A 179 -14.50 -6.92 -5.97
C LEU A 179 -13.60 -5.71 -5.70
N TYR A 180 -14.18 -4.62 -5.19
CA TYR A 180 -13.49 -3.36 -4.92
C TYR A 180 -13.01 -3.25 -3.46
N SER A 181 -13.22 -4.28 -2.65
CA SER A 181 -12.82 -4.33 -1.23
C SER A 181 -11.32 -4.14 -1.01
N ALA A 182 -10.50 -4.48 -2.01
CA ALA A 182 -9.05 -4.30 -1.99
C ALA A 182 -8.59 -2.86 -2.32
N LEU A 183 -9.50 -1.97 -2.75
CA LEU A 183 -9.18 -0.57 -3.02
C LEU A 183 -9.37 0.24 -1.73
N LEU A 184 -8.41 1.10 -1.40
CA LEU A 184 -8.51 2.02 -0.25
C LEU A 184 -9.73 2.96 -0.35
N ASN A 185 -10.08 3.34 -1.58
CA ASN A 185 -11.24 4.17 -1.92
C ASN A 185 -12.08 3.47 -3.00
N PRO A 186 -12.95 2.50 -2.63
CA PRO A 186 -13.81 1.86 -3.61
C PRO A 186 -14.74 2.89 -4.27
N PRO A 187 -14.95 2.83 -5.60
CA PRO A 187 -15.80 3.79 -6.29
C PRO A 187 -17.21 3.79 -5.72
N GLY A 188 -17.75 4.98 -5.45
CA GLY A 188 -19.01 5.18 -4.72
C GLY A 188 -18.81 5.77 -3.31
N HIS A 189 -17.62 5.61 -2.72
CA HIS A 189 -17.16 6.43 -1.60
C HIS A 189 -16.49 7.71 -2.15
N GLY A 190 -16.60 8.83 -1.44
CA GLY A 190 -15.90 10.08 -1.78
C GLY A 190 -16.42 10.91 -2.96
N GLY A 191 -17.38 10.46 -3.77
CA GLY A 191 -18.06 11.32 -4.76
C GLY A 191 -17.77 11.08 -6.24
N TRP A 192 -17.15 9.94 -6.59
CA TRP A 192 -16.95 9.51 -7.99
C TRP A 192 -17.65 8.16 -8.22
N SER A 193 -18.43 8.02 -9.30
CA SER A 193 -19.05 6.74 -9.64
C SER A 193 -18.15 5.81 -10.45
N THR A 194 -18.35 4.51 -10.28
CA THR A 194 -17.89 3.48 -11.21
C THR A 194 -18.28 3.84 -12.65
N PRO A 195 -17.32 3.95 -13.58
CA PRO A 195 -17.65 4.03 -14.99
C PRO A 195 -18.42 2.77 -15.39
N ARG A 196 -19.47 2.92 -16.21
CA ARG A 196 -20.22 1.76 -16.72
C ARG A 196 -19.23 0.81 -17.41
N PRO A 197 -19.24 -0.50 -17.10
CA PRO A 197 -18.44 -1.47 -17.82
C PRO A 197 -18.71 -1.33 -19.32
N ALA A 198 -17.65 -1.27 -20.12
CA ALA A 198 -17.80 -1.25 -21.57
C ALA A 198 -18.65 -2.47 -21.99
N GLN A 199 -19.73 -2.24 -22.74
CA GLN A 199 -20.51 -3.33 -23.31
C GLN A 199 -19.60 -4.18 -24.18
N ARG A 200 -19.68 -5.50 -23.99
CA ARG A 200 -18.93 -6.46 -24.81
C ARG A 200 -19.37 -6.27 -26.27
N ASN A 201 -18.55 -5.61 -27.08
CA ASN A 201 -18.76 -5.58 -28.52
C ASN A 201 -18.68 -7.03 -29.02
N THR A 202 -19.83 -7.56 -29.47
CA THR A 202 -19.96 -8.87 -30.12
C THR A 202 -19.47 -8.86 -31.57
N GLY A 203 -18.61 -7.90 -31.94
CA GLY A 203 -18.04 -7.79 -33.27
C GLY A 203 -16.67 -7.14 -33.24
N GLY A 204 -15.71 -7.79 -33.89
CA GLY A 204 -14.40 -7.22 -34.20
C GLY A 204 -13.30 -7.74 -33.28
N THR A 205 -12.39 -8.50 -33.89
CA THR A 205 -11.09 -8.94 -33.34
C THR A 205 -10.47 -7.88 -32.44
N SER A 206 -10.30 -8.25 -31.16
CA SER A 206 -9.64 -7.43 -30.14
C SER A 206 -8.25 -7.04 -30.65
N ASP A 207 -7.97 -5.75 -30.73
CA ASP A 207 -6.62 -5.25 -30.94
C ASP A 207 -5.78 -5.64 -29.70
N LEU A 208 -4.91 -6.65 -29.88
CA LEU A 208 -4.14 -7.32 -28.83
C LEU A 208 -2.92 -6.51 -28.37
N ALA A 209 -2.80 -5.24 -28.75
CA ALA A 209 -1.65 -4.38 -28.43
C ALA A 209 -1.62 -3.87 -26.97
N ARG A 210 -2.68 -4.06 -26.17
CA ARG A 210 -2.69 -3.67 -24.75
C ARG A 210 -2.35 -4.87 -23.87
N VAL A 211 -1.16 -4.84 -23.28
CA VAL A 211 -0.69 -5.84 -22.30
C VAL A 211 -1.72 -5.97 -21.19
N ARG A 212 -2.33 -7.16 -21.07
CA ARG A 212 -3.22 -7.50 -19.96
C ARG A 212 -2.39 -8.18 -18.88
N VAL A 213 -2.34 -7.59 -17.70
CA VAL A 213 -1.69 -8.18 -16.53
C VAL A 213 -2.74 -8.85 -15.67
N LYS A 214 -2.49 -10.10 -15.27
CA LYS A 214 -3.34 -10.83 -14.33
C LYS A 214 -2.81 -10.59 -12.92
N LEU A 215 -3.57 -9.84 -12.13
CA LEU A 215 -3.26 -9.60 -10.72
C LEU A 215 -3.93 -10.69 -9.87
N PHE A 216 -3.20 -11.21 -8.90
CA PHE A 216 -3.75 -12.04 -7.85
C PHE A 216 -3.73 -11.23 -6.56
N VAL A 217 -4.88 -11.08 -5.93
CA VAL A 217 -5.02 -10.44 -4.63
C VAL A 217 -5.24 -11.53 -3.59
N ARG A 218 -4.44 -11.52 -2.54
CA ARG A 218 -4.55 -12.40 -1.37
C ARG A 218 -4.55 -11.55 -0.10
N GLU A 219 -4.85 -12.14 1.05
CA GLU A 219 -4.85 -11.45 2.35
C GLU A 219 -3.49 -10.81 2.70
N ASP A 220 -2.39 -11.29 2.11
CA ASP A 220 -1.01 -10.83 2.30
C ASP A 220 -0.53 -9.83 1.22
N GLY A 221 -1.39 -9.45 0.28
CA GLY A 221 -1.11 -8.37 -0.68
C GLY A 221 -1.44 -8.70 -2.14
N VAL A 222 -0.96 -7.83 -3.03
CA VAL A 222 -1.24 -7.86 -4.47
C VAL A 222 0.01 -8.33 -5.22
N TYR A 223 -0.14 -9.41 -5.99
CA TYR A 223 0.94 -10.00 -6.79
C TYR A 223 0.69 -9.78 -8.28
N ARG A 224 1.74 -9.33 -8.98
CA ARG A 224 1.82 -9.26 -10.44
C ARG A 224 2.61 -10.46 -10.98
N ILE A 225 2.11 -11.12 -12.02
CA ILE A 225 2.87 -12.04 -12.88
C ILE A 225 3.11 -11.35 -14.21
#